data_AF-A0A432QTS3-F1
#
_entry.id   AF-A0A432QTS3-F1
#
_cell.length_a   1.000
_cell.length_b   1.000
_cell.length_c   1.000
_cell.angle_alpha   90.00
_cell.angle_beta   90.00
_cell.angle_gamma   90.00
#
_symmetry.space_group_name_H-M   'P 1'
#
loop_
_entity.id
_entity.type
_entity.pdbx_description
1 polymer ?
#
loop_
_entity_poly.entity_id
_entity_poly.type
_entity_poly.pdbx_seq_one_letter_code
_entity_poly.pdbx_strand_id
1 'polypeptide(L)'
;MLSEEFIAAVEKAFTMEGFDLAVEFSDIEMWDEAIFHTQSLLSTRAVSYVSFHHTFKVEYLLENGNLISIAYRPRPGEFYE
;
A
#
# COMPACT_ATOMS: atom_id res chain seq x y z
N MET A 1 10.36 -0.89 9.75
CA MET A 1 9.31 -0.79 10.78
C MET A 1 8.39 0.35 10.39
N LEU A 2 7.27 -0.01 9.77
CA LEU A 2 6.21 0.94 9.44
C LEU A 2 5.58 1.55 10.69
N SER A 3 5.07 2.77 10.56
CA SER A 3 4.36 3.44 11.67
C SER A 3 3.00 2.79 11.92
N GLU A 4 2.55 2.82 13.18
CA GLU A 4 1.19 2.42 13.56
C GLU A 4 0.13 3.25 12.80
N GLU A 5 0.47 4.48 12.42
CA GLU A 5 -0.36 5.36 11.61
C GLU A 5 -0.65 4.78 10.21
N PHE A 6 0.34 4.11 9.59
CA PHE A 6 0.14 3.46 8.29
C PHE A 6 -0.88 2.33 8.39
N ILE A 7 -0.74 1.47 9.40
CA ILE A 7 -1.66 0.35 9.64
C ILE A 7 -3.07 0.88 9.87
N ALA A 8 -3.22 1.91 10.71
CA ALA A 8 -4.51 2.54 10.97
C ALA A 8 -5.12 3.16 9.71
N ALA A 9 -4.31 3.76 8.83
CA ALA A 9 -4.78 4.31 7.56
C ALA A 9 -5.26 3.23 6.58
N VAL A 10 -4.57 2.09 6.51
CA VAL A 10 -5.01 0.93 5.72
C VAL A 10 -6.34 0.39 6.23
N GLU A 11 -6.47 0.21 7.55
CA GLU A 11 -7.74 -0.25 8.14
C GLU A 11 -8.88 0.76 7.94
N LYS A 12 -8.57 2.06 7.97
CA LYS A 12 -9.54 3.11 7.65
C LYS A 12 -10.01 3.04 6.20
N ALA A 13 -9.12 2.76 5.25
CA ALA A 13 -9.47 2.56 3.84
C ALA A 13 -10.43 1.36 3.64
N PHE A 14 -10.43 0.37 4.53
CA PHE A 14 -11.36 -0.75 4.43
C PHE A 14 -12.79 -0.38 4.84
N THR A 15 -12.97 0.65 5.68
CA THR A 15 -14.25 0.90 6.38
C THR A 15 -14.88 2.24 6.04
N MET A 16 -14.09 3.25 5.69
CA MET A 16 -14.58 4.60 5.41
C MET A 16 -14.68 4.82 3.90
N GLU A 17 -15.89 4.77 3.34
CA GLU A 17 -16.13 5.08 1.92
C GLU A 17 -15.61 6.48 1.54
N GLY A 18 -14.96 6.57 0.37
CA GLY A 18 -14.34 7.80 -0.12
C GLY A 18 -12.98 8.12 0.51
N PHE A 19 -12.36 7.17 1.22
CA PHE A 19 -11.01 7.32 1.78
C PHE A 19 -10.00 6.51 0.97
N ASP A 20 -9.39 7.19 -0.02
CA ASP A 20 -8.26 6.65 -0.76
C ASP A 20 -6.95 6.84 0.02
N LEU A 21 -6.11 5.82 0.00
CA LEU A 21 -4.78 5.84 0.62
C LEU A 21 -3.72 5.80 -0.48
N ALA A 22 -2.90 6.84 -0.57
CA ALA A 22 -1.73 6.87 -1.45
C ALA A 22 -0.46 7.14 -0.63
N VAL A 23 0.50 6.22 -0.72
CA VAL A 23 1.78 6.31 -0.02
C VAL A 23 2.93 6.05 -0.98
N GLU A 24 4.03 6.75 -0.76
CA GLU A 24 5.25 6.65 -1.54
C GLU A 24 6.43 6.43 -0.59
N PHE A 25 7.23 5.42 -0.89
CA PHE A 25 8.41 5.04 -0.12
C PHE A 25 9.67 5.27 -0.94
N SER A 26 10.71 5.83 -0.32
CA SER A 26 12.04 5.92 -0.93
C SER A 26 13.00 4.81 -0.49
N ASP A 27 12.54 3.96 0.43
CA ASP A 27 13.31 2.84 0.98
C ASP A 27 12.61 1.56 0.51
N ILE A 28 13.37 0.67 -0.13
CA ILE A 28 12.82 -0.55 -0.73
C ILE A 28 12.34 -1.56 0.32
N GLU A 29 13.00 -1.63 1.48
CA GLU A 29 12.60 -2.52 2.57
C GLU A 29 11.28 -2.04 3.17
N MET A 30 11.11 -0.72 3.35
CA MET A 30 9.84 -0.15 3.82
C MET A 30 8.71 -0.33 2.81
N TRP A 31 9.01 -0.24 1.50
CA TRP A 31 8.02 -0.47 0.45
C TRP A 31 7.53 -1.92 0.45
N ASP A 32 8.44 -2.89 0.53
CA ASP A 32 8.11 -4.31 0.62
C ASP A 32 7.33 -4.63 1.90
N GLU A 33 7.78 -4.10 3.04
CA GLU A 33 7.07 -4.20 4.33
C GLU A 33 5.62 -3.67 4.20
N ALA A 34 5.42 -2.53 3.52
CA ALA A 34 4.09 -1.92 3.36
C ALA A 34 3.15 -2.77 2.52
N ILE A 35 3.67 -3.37 1.45
CA ILE A 35 2.94 -4.33 0.62
C ILE A 35 2.55 -5.55 1.45
N PHE A 36 3.50 -6.14 2.17
CA PHE A 36 3.28 -7.32 2.99
C PHE A 36 2.20 -7.10 4.06
N HIS A 37 2.29 -6.01 4.82
CA HIS A 37 1.31 -5.69 5.85
C HIS A 37 -0.08 -5.43 5.26
N THR A 38 -0.16 -4.71 4.14
CA THR A 38 -1.44 -4.44 3.47
C THR A 38 -2.10 -5.75 3.01
N GLN A 39 -1.35 -6.65 2.38
CA GLN A 39 -1.87 -7.96 1.96
C GLN A 39 -2.29 -8.83 3.14
N SER A 40 -1.50 -8.83 4.22
CA SER A 40 -1.83 -9.55 5.45
C SER A 40 -3.14 -9.06 6.07
N LEU A 41 -3.35 -7.74 6.11
CA LEU A 41 -4.58 -7.12 6.60
C LEU A 41 -5.78 -7.42 5.69
N LEU A 42 -5.63 -7.30 4.36
CA LEU A 42 -6.66 -7.65 3.38
C LEU A 42 -7.11 -9.11 3.55
N SER A 43 -6.15 -10.03 3.70
CA SER A 43 -6.42 -11.45 3.91
C SER A 43 -7.09 -11.73 5.25
N THR A 44 -6.59 -11.13 6.34
CA THR A 44 -7.10 -11.36 7.70
C THR A 44 -8.53 -10.84 7.87
N ARG A 45 -8.84 -9.71 7.23
CA ARG A 45 -10.16 -9.08 7.27
C ARG A 45 -11.11 -9.61 6.19
N ALA A 46 -10.65 -10.52 5.33
CA ALA A 46 -11.40 -11.07 4.20
C ALA A 46 -12.03 -9.98 3.30
N VAL A 47 -11.29 -8.89 3.07
CA VAL A 47 -11.72 -7.78 2.22
C VAL A 47 -11.59 -8.20 0.75
N SER A 48 -12.66 -8.05 -0.03
CA SER A 48 -12.62 -8.26 -1.49
C SER A 48 -11.88 -7.11 -2.16
N TYR A 49 -10.94 -7.44 -3.06
CA TYR A 49 -10.18 -6.44 -3.81
C TYR A 49 -9.74 -6.96 -5.18
N VAL A 50 -9.43 -6.03 -6.08
CA VAL A 50 -8.66 -6.27 -7.30
C VAL A 50 -7.30 -5.58 -7.14
N SER A 51 -6.22 -6.24 -7.55
CA SER A 51 -4.88 -5.65 -7.47
C SER A 51 -4.26 -5.41 -8.84
N PHE A 52 -3.49 -4.32 -8.94
CA PHE A 52 -2.72 -3.94 -10.12
C PHE A 52 -1.25 -3.77 -9.71
N HIS A 53 -0.36 -4.42 -10.44
CA HIS A 53 1.06 -4.46 -10.14
C HIS A 53 1.84 -3.84 -11.29
N HIS A 54 2.47 -2.72 -11.03
CA HIS A 54 3.44 -2.06 -11.90
C HIS A 54 4.84 -2.19 -11.29
N THR A 55 5.88 -1.91 -12.07
CA THR A 55 7.29 -2.10 -11.68
C THR A 55 7.65 -1.48 -10.33
N PHE A 56 7.12 -0.30 -10.00
CA PHE A 56 7.39 0.40 -8.74
C PHE A 56 6.12 0.88 -8.04
N LYS A 57 4.99 0.21 -8.29
CA LYS A 57 3.70 0.62 -7.71
C LYS A 57 2.76 -0.58 -7.63
N VAL A 58 2.13 -0.75 -6.49
CA VAL A 58 1.08 -1.75 -6.28
C VAL A 58 -0.18 -1.03 -5.85
N GLU A 59 -1.31 -1.35 -6.48
CA GLU A 59 -2.61 -0.75 -6.19
C GLU A 59 -3.63 -1.83 -5.85
N TYR A 60 -4.47 -1.55 -4.86
CA TYR A 60 -5.57 -2.39 -4.42
C TYR A 60 -6.86 -1.57 -4.51
N LEU A 61 -7.73 -1.93 -5.45
CA LEU A 61 -9.08 -1.39 -5.55
C LEU A 61 -10.01 -2.27 -4.72
N LEU A 62 -10.56 -1.70 -3.66
CA LEU A 62 -11.44 -2.40 -2.72
C LEU A 62 -12.89 -2.39 -3.23
N GLU A 63 -13.69 -3.35 -2.78
CA GLU A 63 -15.12 -3.44 -3.14
C GLU A 63 -15.94 -2.21 -2.70
N ASN A 64 -15.50 -1.52 -1.64
CA ASN A 64 -16.11 -0.27 -1.17
C ASN A 64 -15.78 0.96 -2.07
N GLY A 65 -15.02 0.77 -3.14
CA GLY A 65 -14.63 1.81 -4.09
C GLY A 65 -13.34 2.57 -3.74
N ASN A 66 -12.75 2.33 -2.57
CA ASN A 66 -11.50 2.98 -2.18
C ASN A 66 -10.29 2.34 -2.85
N LEU A 67 -9.27 3.16 -3.09
CA LEU A 67 -7.99 2.75 -3.65
C LEU A 67 -6.88 2.84 -2.62
N ILE A 68 -6.11 1.75 -2.45
CA ILE A 68 -4.84 1.77 -1.72
C ILE A 68 -3.71 1.68 -2.74
N SER A 69 -2.89 2.73 -2.86
CA SER A 69 -1.76 2.83 -3.76
C SER A 69 -0.45 2.91 -2.98
N ILE A 70 0.44 1.94 -3.19
CA ILE A 70 1.74 1.82 -2.54
C ILE A 70 2.83 1.91 -3.60
N ALA A 71 3.54 3.04 -3.67
CA ALA A 71 4.57 3.30 -4.66
C ALA A 71 5.98 3.29 -4.05
N TYR A 72 6.95 2.85 -4.84
CA TYR A 72 8.37 3.05 -4.58
C TYR A 72 8.91 4.14 -5.50
N ARG A 73 9.59 5.12 -4.91
CA ARG A 73 10.28 6.17 -5.65
C ARG A 73 11.77 6.12 -5.33
N PRO A 74 12.57 5.59 -6.27
CA PRO A 74 14.02 5.63 -6.17
C PRO A 74 14.52 7.04 -5.89
N ARG A 75 15.53 7.16 -5.04
CA ARG A 75 16.33 8.39 -4.98
C ARG A 75 17.25 8.45 -6.22
N PRO A 76 17.56 9.66 -6.73
CA PRO A 76 18.55 9.79 -7.79
C PRO A 76 19.88 9.14 -7.36
N GLY A 77 20.37 8.17 -8.13
CA GLY A 77 21.64 7.46 -7.87
C GLY A 77 21.52 6.10 -7.18
N GLU A 78 20.33 5.64 -6.79
CA GLU A 78 20.15 4.35 -6.09
C GLU A 78 20.36 3.11 -6.99
N PHE A 79 20.26 3.29 -8.32
CA PHE A 79 20.38 2.21 -9.32
C PHE A 79 21.54 2.43 -10.31
N TYR A 80 22.36 3.45 -10.10
CA TYR A 80 23.57 3.70 -10.88
C TYR A 80 24.78 3.48 -9.98
N GLU A 81 25.33 2.26 -10.02
CA GLU A 81 26.75 1.99 -9.71
C GLU A 81 27.62 2.26 -10.94
#